data_AF-A0A973TPI3-F1
#
_entry.id   AF-A0A973TPI3-F1
#
_cell.length_a   1.000
_cell.length_b   1.000
_cell.length_c   1.000
_cell.angle_alpha   90.00
_cell.angle_beta   90.00
_cell.angle_gamma   90.00
#
_symmetry.space_group_name_H-M   'P 1'
#
loop_
_entity.id
_entity.type
_entity.pdbx_description
1 polymer ?
#
loop_
_entity_poly.entity_id
_entity_poly.type
_entity_poly.pdbx_seq_one_letter_code
_entity_poly.pdbx_strand_id
1 'polypeptide(L)' 'GHVMTFHPPFNLVDVYAATLPTLKFVPALHVNYAETVLPMRDGLPKLKDFPKELGGSGETLAEAA' A
#
# COMPACT_ATOMS: atom_id res chain seq x y z
N GLY A 1 -15.48 -2.93 11.83
CA GLY A 1 -14.32 -2.97 10.93
C GLY A 1 -14.74 -3.56 9.60
N HIS A 2 -14.14 -3.15 8.50
CA HIS A 2 -14.39 -3.74 7.17
C HIS A 2 -13.41 -4.89 6.93
N VAL A 3 -13.86 -5.94 6.24
CA VAL A 3 -13.03 -7.12 5.86
C VAL A 3 -12.32 -6.88 4.52
N MET A 4 -12.90 -6.01 3.69
CA MET A 4 -12.45 -5.68 2.33
C MET A 4 -12.92 -4.29 1.94
N THR A 5 -12.33 -3.71 0.90
CA THR A 5 -12.76 -2.46 0.26
C THR A 5 -13.03 -2.70 -1.22
N PHE A 6 -14.18 -2.25 -1.70
CA PHE A 6 -14.47 -2.26 -3.14
C PHE A 6 -14.15 -0.89 -3.73
N HIS A 7 -13.40 -0.88 -4.82
CA HIS A 7 -13.03 0.29 -5.60
C HIS A 7 -13.69 0.20 -6.99
N PRO A 8 -14.98 0.56 -7.13
CA PRO A 8 -15.69 0.48 -8.42
C PRO A 8 -14.98 1.18 -9.59
N PRO A 9 -14.38 2.38 -9.43
CA PRO A 9 -13.69 3.06 -10.52
C PRO A 9 -12.50 2.28 -11.09
N PHE A 10 -11.90 1.40 -10.29
CA PHE A 10 -10.78 0.55 -10.70
C PHE A 10 -11.21 -0.89 -11.02
N ASN A 11 -12.51 -1.21 -10.89
CA ASN A 11 -13.02 -2.58 -10.96
C ASN A 11 -12.18 -3.54 -10.08
N LEU A 12 -11.84 -3.10 -8.86
CA LEU A 12 -10.87 -3.75 -7.98
C LEU A 12 -11.43 -3.93 -6.57
N VAL A 13 -11.10 -5.05 -5.93
CA VAL A 13 -11.44 -5.34 -4.53
C VAL A 13 -10.15 -5.56 -3.74
N ASP A 14 -9.96 -4.76 -2.70
CA ASP A 14 -8.90 -4.98 -1.71
C ASP A 14 -9.41 -5.95 -0.63
N VAL A 15 -8.78 -7.11 -0.52
CA VAL A 15 -8.99 -8.03 0.61
C VAL A 15 -7.80 -7.89 1.55
N TYR A 16 -8.04 -7.50 2.80
CA TYR A 16 -6.95 -7.27 3.75
C TYR A 16 -6.27 -8.59 4.11
N ALA A 17 -4.95 -8.66 3.96
CA ALA A 17 -4.18 -9.88 4.17
C ALA A 17 -4.41 -10.53 5.55
N ALA A 18 -4.62 -9.72 6.60
CA ALA A 18 -4.92 -10.18 7.95
C ALA A 18 -6.22 -11.00 8.06
N THR A 19 -7.11 -10.92 7.07
CA THR A 19 -8.38 -11.67 7.03
C THR A 19 -8.24 -13.05 6.39
N LEU A 20 -7.09 -13.36 5.82
CA LEU A 20 -6.81 -14.61 5.10
C LEU A 20 -5.84 -15.48 5.93
N PRO A 21 -6.33 -16.43 6.74
CA PRO A 21 -5.55 -17.08 7.80
C PRO A 21 -4.38 -17.93 7.29
N THR A 22 -4.47 -18.43 6.05
CA THR A 22 -3.45 -19.30 5.45
C THR A 22 -2.59 -18.58 4.41
N LEU A 23 -2.84 -17.29 4.15
CA LEU A 23 -2.07 -16.54 3.17
C LEU A 23 -0.70 -16.16 3.76
N LYS A 24 0.38 -16.64 3.14
CA LYS A 24 1.72 -16.12 3.40
C LYS A 24 1.84 -14.74 2.75
N PHE A 25 1.57 -13.69 3.51
CA PHE A 25 1.66 -12.32 3.04
C PHE A 25 3.11 -11.90 2.79
N VAL A 26 3.39 -11.40 1.59
CA VAL A 26 4.69 -10.83 1.20
C VAL A 26 4.42 -9.42 0.68
N PRO A 27 4.60 -8.38 1.51
CA PRO A 27 4.40 -7.00 1.08
C PRO A 27 5.48 -6.59 0.06
N ALA A 28 5.10 -5.74 -0.88
CA ALA A 28 5.99 -5.29 -1.96
C ALA A 28 6.37 -3.80 -1.88
N LEU A 29 5.48 -2.95 -1.36
CA LEU A 29 5.68 -1.49 -1.30
C LEU A 29 4.67 -0.85 -0.33
N HIS A 30 4.93 0.41 0.01
CA HIS A 30 4.01 1.29 0.72
C HIS A 30 3.52 2.40 -0.21
N VAL A 31 2.21 2.67 -0.24
CA VAL A 31 1.60 3.83 -0.94
C VAL A 31 1.17 4.89 0.07
N ASN A 32 0.96 6.12 -0.40
CA ASN A 32 0.56 7.27 0.44
C ASN A 32 1.54 7.54 1.60
N TYR A 33 2.83 7.25 1.39
CA TYR A 33 3.83 7.33 2.44
C TYR A 33 4.19 8.78 2.81
N ALA A 34 3.82 9.77 1.98
CA ALA A 34 4.00 11.19 2.29
C ALA A 34 3.25 11.64 3.57
N GLU A 35 2.17 10.93 3.90
CA GLU A 35 1.30 11.21 5.04
C GLU A 35 1.54 10.20 6.19
N THR A 36 2.63 9.43 6.13
CA THR A 36 2.88 8.38 7.12
C THR A 36 3.08 8.96 8.52
N VAL A 37 2.34 8.42 9.48
CA VAL A 37 2.50 8.71 10.91
C VAL A 37 3.34 7.64 11.62
N LEU A 38 3.51 6.48 10.99
CA LEU A 38 4.33 5.38 11.48
C LEU A 38 5.40 5.05 10.44
N PRO A 39 6.62 5.59 10.58
CA PRO A 39 7.70 5.29 9.67
C PRO A 39 8.10 3.80 9.75
N MET A 40 8.12 3.13 8.60
CA MET A 40 8.45 1.72 8.46
C MET A 40 9.88 1.58 7.92
N ARG A 41 10.76 0.92 8.69
CA ARG A 41 12.15 0.59 8.31
C ARG A 41 12.25 -0.89 7.90
N ASP A 42 11.69 -1.22 6.75
CA ASP A 42 11.58 -2.60 6.24
C ASP A 42 12.29 -2.82 4.88
N GLY A 43 12.93 -1.78 4.34
CA GLY A 43 13.64 -1.82 3.06
C GLY A 43 12.72 -1.89 1.83
N LEU A 44 11.40 -1.81 2.01
CA LEU A 44 10.46 -1.80 0.89
C LEU A 44 10.34 -0.40 0.28
N PRO A 45 10.10 -0.30 -1.03
CA PRO A 45 9.80 0.97 -1.69
C PRO A 45 8.69 1.76 -1.00
N LYS A 46 8.93 3.05 -0.79
CA LYS A 46 7.97 4.00 -0.23
C LYS A 46 7.50 4.93 -1.33
N LEU A 47 6.27 4.78 -1.80
CA LEU A 47 5.66 5.70 -2.77
C LEU A 47 5.01 6.87 -2.04
N LYS A 48 5.25 8.08 -2.54
CA LYS A 48 4.67 9.31 -2.03
C LYS A 48 3.15 9.23 -1.96
N ASP A 49 2.54 8.82 -3.07
CA ASP A 49 1.12 8.56 -3.27
C ASP A 49 0.94 7.21 -3.98
N PHE A 50 0.14 7.11 -5.05
CA PHE A 50 -0.06 5.89 -5.84
C PHE A 50 0.98 5.74 -6.97
N PRO A 51 1.20 4.50 -7.48
CA PRO A 51 1.89 4.27 -8.74
C PRO A 51 1.25 5.03 -9.92
N LYS A 52 2.03 5.31 -10.97
CA LYS A 52 1.54 6.01 -12.17
C LYS A 52 0.41 5.24 -12.85
N GLU A 53 0.50 3.92 -12.83
CA GLU A 53 -0.47 2.99 -13.43
C GLU A 53 -1.83 3.04 -12.71
N LEU A 54 -1.87 3.53 -11.47
CA LEU A 54 -3.07 3.79 -10.67
C LEU A 54 -3.43 5.28 -10.59
N GLY A 55 -2.80 6.12 -11.42
CA GLY A 55 -3.09 7.56 -11.52
C GLY A 55 -2.39 8.44 -10.49
N GLY A 56 -1.42 7.91 -9.74
CA GLY A 56 -0.58 8.70 -8.83
C GLY A 56 0.68 9.25 -9.48
N SER A 57 1.55 9.86 -8.68
CA SER A 57 2.81 10.46 -9.14
C SER A 57 3.87 9.42 -9.53
N GLY A 58 3.86 8.26 -8.87
CA GLY A 58 4.94 7.27 -8.93
C GLY A 58 6.27 7.74 -8.33
N GLU A 59 6.28 8.86 -7.61
CA GLU A 59 7.46 9.34 -6.89
C GLU A 59 7.74 8.44 -5.69
N THR A 60 9.02 8.10 -5.47
CA THR A 60 9.46 7.38 -4.27
C THR A 60 10.04 8.34 -3.25
N LEU A 61 9.86 8.01 -1.98
CA LEU A 61 10.43 8.69 -0.83
C LEU A 61 11.54 7.85 -0.23
N ALA A 62 12.51 8.52 0.39
CA ALA A 62 13.52 7.84 1.18
C ALA A 62 12.87 7.15 2.38
N GLU A 63 13.40 5.99 2.75
CA GLU A 63 13.06 5.36 4.02
C GLU A 63 13.56 6.25 5.18
N ALA A 64 12.81 6.26 6.28
CA ALA A 64 13.21 7.03 7.45
C ALA A 64 14.51 6.47 8.04
N ALA A 65 15.46 7.36 8.33
CA ALA A 65 16.73 7.03 9.02
C ALA A 65 16.45 6.37 10.37
#